data_AF-A0AAV3HV79-F1
#
_entry.id   AF-A0AAV3HV79-F1
#
_cell.length_a   1.000
_cell.length_b   1.000
_cell.length_c   1.000
_cell.angle_alpha   90.00
_cell.angle_beta   90.00
_cell.angle_gamma   90.00
#
_symmetry.space_group_name_H-M   'P 1'
#
loop_
_entity.id
_entity.type
_entity.pdbx_description
1 polymer ?
#
loop_
_entity_poly.entity_id
_entity_poly.type
_entity_poly.pdbx_seq_one_letter_code
_entity_poly.pdbx_strand_id
1 'polypeptide(L)' 'MTHPSYWFKQALEIEQPETAKPLQQNIQADVAIVGGGYTGLWTAIMIKQQSPEKQVVVC' A
#
# COMPACT_ATOMS: atom_id res chain seq x y z
N MET A 1 7.30 9.79 -14.11
CA MET A 1 7.65 8.48 -14.70
C MET A 1 7.10 7.39 -13.80
N THR A 2 5.95 6.82 -14.14
CA THR A 2 5.45 5.62 -13.46
C THR A 2 4.87 4.70 -14.53
N HIS A 3 5.71 3.79 -15.04
CA HIS A 3 5.20 2.66 -15.79
C HIS A 3 4.81 1.59 -14.77
N PRO A 4 3.50 1.32 -14.57
CA PRO A 4 3.09 0.24 -13.70
C PRO A 4 3.64 -1.08 -14.23
N SER A 5 4.05 -1.98 -13.32
CA SER A 5 4.46 -3.33 -13.70
C SER A 5 3.32 -4.05 -14.43
N TYR A 6 3.67 -5.03 -15.27
CA TYR A 6 2.70 -5.74 -16.12
C TYR A 6 1.50 -6.29 -15.34
N TRP A 7 1.76 -6.97 -14.22
CA TRP A 7 0.70 -7.55 -13.37
C TRP A 7 -0.20 -6.48 -12.74
N PHE A 8 0.36 -5.32 -12.38
CA PHE A 8 -0.40 -4.25 -11.77
C PHE A 8 -1.31 -3.59 -12.81
N LYS A 9 -0.79 -3.38 -14.04
CA LYS A 9 -1.60 -2.91 -15.18
C LYS A 9 -2.75 -3.86 -15.49
N GLN A 10 -2.47 -5.16 -15.56
CA GLN A 10 -3.48 -6.19 -15.81
C GLN A 10 -4.57 -6.21 -14.72
N ALA A 11 -4.18 -6.09 -13.44
CA ALA A 11 -5.14 -6.02 -12.33
C ALA A 11 -6.03 -4.78 -12.42
N LEU A 12 -5.46 -3.60 -12.71
CA LEU A 12 -6.21 -2.36 -12.89
C LEU A 12 -7.23 -2.45 -14.05
N GLU A 13 -6.88 -3.13 -15.15
CA GLU A 13 -7.78 -3.33 -16.28
C GLU A 13 -8.97 -4.24 -15.94
N ILE A 14 -8.77 -5.24 -15.07
CA ILE A 14 -9.81 -6.16 -14.61
C ILE A 14 -10.70 -5.51 -13.55
N GLU A 15 -10.10 -4.89 -12.54
CA GLU A 15 -10.82 -4.37 -11.37
C GLU A 15 -11.45 -3.00 -11.62
N GLN A 16 -10.97 -2.26 -12.64
CA GLN A 16 -11.34 -0.87 -12.93
C GLN A 16 -11.45 -0.01 -11.65
N PRO A 17 -10.45 -0.07 -10.75
CA PRO A 17 -10.61 0.55 -9.45
C PRO A 17 -10.59 2.08 -9.58
N GLU A 18 -11.29 2.76 -8.67
CA GLU A 18 -11.15 4.21 -8.54
C GLU A 18 -9.68 4.58 -8.30
N THR A 19 -9.30 5.76 -8.80
CA THR A 19 -7.97 6.31 -8.56
C THR A 19 -7.76 6.47 -7.05
N ALA A 20 -6.59 6.06 -6.56
CA ALA A 20 -6.24 6.24 -5.15
C ALA A 20 -6.38 7.72 -4.76
N LYS A 21 -7.21 7.99 -3.75
CA LYS A 21 -7.45 9.35 -3.26
C LYS A 21 -6.27 9.77 -2.37
N PRO A 22 -5.74 10.99 -2.53
CA PRO A 22 -4.66 11.47 -1.68
C PRO A 22 -5.15 11.58 -0.23
N LEU A 23 -4.23 11.37 0.72
CA LEU A 23 -4.51 11.63 2.13
C LEU A 23 -4.99 13.06 2.32
N GLN A 24 -6.12 13.22 3.00
CA GLN A 24 -6.73 14.52 3.29
C GLN A 24 -6.30 15.09 4.65
N GLN A 25 -5.57 14.31 5.45
CA GLN A 25 -5.16 14.67 6.80
C GLN A 25 -3.85 14.00 7.16
N ASN A 26 -3.16 14.55 8.16
CA ASN A 26 -2.00 13.90 8.74
C ASN A 26 -2.45 12.65 9.51
N ILE A 27 -1.81 11.51 9.25
CA ILE A 27 -2.01 10.28 10.00
C ILE A 27 -0.74 9.99 10.78
N GLN A 28 -0.88 9.75 12.08
CA GLN A 28 0.21 9.26 12.91
C GLN A 28 0.27 7.74 12.79
N ALA A 29 1.48 7.22 12.57
CA ALA A 29 1.73 5.79 12.42
C ALA A 29 3.05 5.43 13.09
N ASP A 30 3.16 4.19 13.55
CA ASP A 30 4.45 3.64 13.99
C ASP A 30 5.35 3.33 12.79
N VAL A 31 4.74 2.90 11.67
CA VAL A 31 5.43 2.62 10.41
C VAL A 31 4.60 3.13 9.23
N ALA A 32 5.22 3.94 8.37
CA ALA A 32 4.69 4.33 7.07
C ALA A 32 5.42 3.59 5.94
N ILE A 33 4.68 2.95 5.05
CA ILE A 33 5.18 2.19 3.90
C ILE A 33 4.79 2.93 2.63
N VAL A 34 5.78 3.42 1.88
CA VAL A 34 5.58 4.08 0.59
C VAL A 34 5.56 3.03 -0.52
N GLY A 35 4.39 2.85 -1.14
CA GLY A 35 4.15 1.92 -2.24
C GLY A 35 3.36 0.67 -1.83
N GLY A 36 2.10 0.58 -2.25
CA GLY A 36 1.21 -0.58 -2.08
C GLY A 36 1.47 -1.77 -3.03
N GLY A 37 2.72 -1.96 -3.46
CA GLY A 37 3.11 -3.12 -4.27
C GLY A 37 3.31 -4.39 -3.42
N TYR A 38 3.67 -5.51 -4.06
CA TYR A 38 3.88 -6.80 -3.38
C TYR A 38 4.80 -6.67 -2.15
N THR A 39 5.98 -6.06 -2.33
CA THR A 39 6.94 -5.89 -1.23
C THR A 39 6.37 -5.06 -0.09
N GLY A 40 5.72 -3.92 -0.40
CA GLY A 40 5.16 -3.04 0.64
C GLY A 40 4.05 -3.71 1.44
N LEU A 41 3.11 -4.38 0.76
CA LEU A 41 2.02 -5.10 1.43
C LEU A 41 2.52 -6.31 2.23
N TRP A 42 3.48 -7.07 1.69
CA TRP A 42 4.08 -8.18 2.41
C TRP A 42 4.83 -7.71 3.66
N THR A 43 5.58 -6.61 3.56
CA THR A 43 6.21 -5.97 4.71
C THR A 43 5.17 -5.56 5.76
N ALA A 44 4.04 -4.97 5.35
CA ALA A 44 2.96 -4.59 6.28
C ALA A 44 2.42 -5.81 7.04
N ILE A 45 2.16 -6.92 6.33
CA ILE A 45 1.69 -8.18 6.90
C ILE A 45 2.70 -8.73 7.91
N MET A 46 3.98 -8.79 7.53
CA MET A 46 5.05 -9.28 8.41
C MET A 46 5.17 -8.44 9.69
N ILE A 47 5.05 -7.11 9.59
CA ILE A 47 5.02 -6.22 10.76
C ILE A 47 3.84 -6.55 11.67
N LYS A 48 2.62 -6.69 11.11
CA LYS A 48 1.42 -7.02 11.91
C LYS A 48 1.48 -8.42 12.53
N GLN A 49 2.16 -9.38 11.91
CA GLN A 49 2.37 -10.71 12.48
C GLN A 49 3.34 -10.70 13.67
N GLN A 50 4.42 -9.91 13.58
CA GLN A 50 5.45 -9.83 14.64
C GLN A 50 5.09 -8.83 15.75
N SER A 51 4.32 -7.79 15.42
CA SER A 51 3.95 -6.69 16.31
C SER A 51 2.50 -6.25 16.00
N PRO A 52 1.48 -7.02 16.42
CA PRO A 52 0.07 -6.76 16.11
C PRO A 52 -0.46 -5.41 16.60
N GLU A 53 0.20 -4.81 17.58
CA GLU A 53 -0.14 -3.50 18.15
C GLU A 53 0.29 -2.32 17.26
N LYS A 54 1.31 -2.51 16.40
CA LYS A 54 1.83 -1.42 15.57
C LYS A 54 0.78 -0.91 14.58
N GLN A 55 0.65 0.41 14.51
CA GLN A 55 -0.12 1.11 13.50
C GLN A 55 0.73 1.26 12.23
N VAL A 56 0.32 0.55 11.17
CA VAL A 56 0.98 0.56 9.87
C VAL A 56 0.10 1.29 8.87
N VAL A 57 0.67 2.27 8.18
CA VAL A 57 0.02 3.00 7.09
C VAL A 57 0.75 2.67 5.79
N VAL A 58 -0.01 2.35 4.74
CA VAL A 58 0.51 2.15 3.38
C VAL A 58 0.03 3.31 2.52
N CYS A 59 0.96 4.00 1.87
CA CYS A 59 0.72 5.20 1.06
C CYS A 59 1.19 5.06 -0.39
#